data_AF-A0A7S1ZL25-F1
#
_entry.id   AF-A0A7S1ZL25-F1
#
_cell.length_a   1.000
_cell.length_b   1.000
_cell.length_c   1.000
_cell.angle_alpha   90.00
_cell.angle_beta   90.00
_cell.angle_gamma   90.00
#
_symmetry.space_group_name_H-M   'P 1'
#
loop_
_entity.id
_entity.type
_entity.pdbx_description
1 polymer ?
#
loop_
_entity_poly.entity_id
_entity_poly.type
_entity_poly.pdbx_seq_one_letter_code
_entity_poly.pdbx_strand_id
1 'polypeptide(L)'
;TLKPALVHGAGRNRRDQQAMFKKFDPDNDVSTSTQVKSSVQRAIKAQIIDAHPALTDEVLDELLPKKPPLVQFKVGPHLMLFCRGAEPCFFQHRDGPVLPSLKFVHKYPGLEFTSVTVDKGAIPFVLGGAHIMCPGLTN
;
A
#
# COMPACT_ATOMS: atom_id res chain seq x y z
N THR A 1 11.07 -48.17 -7.68
CA THR A 1 10.76 -47.67 -6.32
C THR A 1 11.62 -46.45 -6.03
N LEU A 2 11.14 -45.26 -6.38
CA LEU A 2 11.87 -44.00 -6.24
C LEU A 2 11.44 -43.32 -4.92
N LYS A 3 12.39 -43.16 -3.99
CA LYS A 3 12.19 -42.39 -2.76
C LYS A 3 12.18 -40.89 -3.08
N PRO A 4 11.25 -40.09 -2.54
CA PRO A 4 11.28 -38.65 -2.71
C PRO A 4 12.40 -38.02 -1.87
N ALA A 5 13.21 -37.19 -2.51
CA ALA A 5 14.23 -36.37 -1.86
C ALA A 5 13.54 -35.29 -1.01
N LEU A 6 13.75 -35.39 0.30
CA LEU A 6 13.29 -34.44 1.30
C LEU A 6 14.24 -33.24 1.27
N VAL A 7 13.88 -32.21 0.51
CA VAL A 7 14.64 -30.96 0.45
C VAL A 7 14.46 -30.22 1.78
N HIS A 8 15.49 -30.29 2.62
CA HIS A 8 15.65 -29.44 3.80
C HIS A 8 15.81 -27.98 3.33
N GLY A 9 14.69 -27.26 3.26
CA GLY A 9 14.67 -25.82 3.07
C GLY A 9 14.99 -25.11 4.38
N ALA A 10 16.18 -24.52 4.43
CA ALA A 10 16.74 -23.72 5.51
C ALA A 10 15.71 -22.79 6.20
N GLY A 11 15.82 -22.71 7.53
CA GLY A 11 15.10 -21.75 8.35
C GLY A 11 15.38 -20.32 7.90
N ARG A 12 14.48 -19.77 7.09
CA ARG A 12 14.39 -18.34 6.86
C ARG A 12 14.02 -17.68 8.19
N ASN A 13 14.91 -16.84 8.71
CA ASN A 13 14.63 -15.92 9.81
C ASN A 13 13.29 -15.23 9.52
N ARG A 14 12.24 -15.50 10.31
CA ARG A 14 10.91 -14.87 10.18
C ARG A 14 10.91 -13.37 10.50
N ARG A 15 12.07 -12.77 10.77
CA ARG A 15 12.23 -11.37 11.21
C ARG A 15 12.30 -10.35 10.07
N ASP A 16 12.46 -10.79 8.81
CA ASP A 16 12.74 -9.89 7.69
C ASP A 16 11.58 -9.66 6.71
N GLN A 17 10.34 -10.05 7.05
CA GLN A 17 9.19 -9.35 6.46
C GLN A 17 8.86 -8.17 7.36
N GLN A 18 9.51 -7.04 7.09
CA GLN A 18 9.17 -5.78 7.74
C GLN A 18 7.72 -5.43 7.36
N ALA A 19 6.79 -5.66 8.30
CA ALA A 19 5.39 -5.35 8.11
C ALA A 19 5.22 -3.83 8.05
N MET A 20 4.76 -3.31 6.91
CA MET A 20 4.76 -1.87 6.57
C MET A 20 4.23 -0.97 7.69
N PHE A 21 3.01 -1.22 8.18
CA PHE A 21 2.35 -0.34 9.15
C PHE A 21 1.96 -1.03 10.48
N LYS A 22 2.31 -2.31 10.67
CA LYS A 22 1.84 -3.09 11.84
C LYS A 22 2.32 -2.54 13.18
N LYS A 23 3.49 -1.91 13.19
CA LYS A 23 4.11 -1.28 14.37
C LYS A 23 4.40 0.21 14.14
N PHE A 24 3.71 0.82 13.18
CA PHE A 24 3.95 2.20 12.82
C PHE A 24 3.50 3.14 13.95
N ASP A 25 4.39 4.03 14.34
CA ASP A 25 4.16 5.12 15.28
C ASP A 25 4.46 6.47 14.58
N PRO A 26 3.44 7.32 14.35
CA PRO A 26 3.59 8.61 13.69
C PRO A 26 4.65 9.53 14.32
N ASP A 27 4.83 9.47 15.64
CA ASP A 27 5.72 10.39 16.36
C ASP A 27 7.19 9.96 16.27
N ASN A 28 7.43 8.66 16.07
CA ASN A 28 8.77 8.07 16.12
C ASN A 28 9.30 7.58 14.76
N ASP A 29 8.42 7.19 13.84
CA ASP A 29 8.84 6.58 12.56
C ASP A 29 8.93 7.57 11.39
N VAL A 30 8.42 8.78 11.56
CA VAL A 30 8.44 9.83 10.53
C VAL A 30 9.77 10.59 10.60
N SER A 31 10.62 10.44 9.58
CA SER A 31 11.94 11.10 9.57
C SER A 31 11.91 12.50 8.96
N THR A 32 11.08 12.73 7.94
CA THR A 32 11.06 13.98 7.18
C THR A 32 9.71 14.16 6.49
N SER A 33 9.26 15.40 6.35
CA SER A 33 8.12 15.76 5.51
C SER A 33 8.51 16.78 4.46
N THR A 34 7.90 16.73 3.28
CA THR A 34 8.18 17.65 2.18
C THR A 34 6.91 17.95 1.40
N GLN A 35 6.65 19.23 1.14
CA GLN A 35 5.58 19.63 0.23
C GLN A 35 5.96 19.22 -1.19
N VAL A 36 5.09 18.44 -1.82
CA VAL A 36 5.29 17.93 -3.16
C VAL A 36 5.10 19.07 -4.16
N LYS A 37 6.14 19.31 -4.97
CA LYS A 37 6.08 20.29 -6.07
C LYS A 37 5.17 19.77 -7.18
N SER A 38 4.59 20.68 -7.97
CA SER A 38 3.66 20.34 -9.05
C SER A 38 4.20 19.32 -10.06
N SER A 39 5.48 19.44 -10.47
CA SER A 39 6.12 18.49 -11.38
C SER A 39 6.22 17.08 -10.80
N VAL A 40 6.56 16.99 -9.51
CA VAL A 40 6.65 15.72 -8.78
C VAL A 40 5.27 15.12 -8.58
N GLN A 41 4.26 15.94 -8.27
CA GLN A 41 2.88 15.49 -8.13
C GLN A 41 2.36 14.87 -9.43
N ARG A 42 2.68 15.45 -10.60
CA ARG A 42 2.34 14.87 -11.90
C ARG A 42 2.98 13.49 -12.09
N ALA A 43 4.25 13.33 -11.73
CA ALA A 43 4.93 12.03 -11.82
C ALA A 43 4.30 10.98 -10.87
N ILE A 44 3.89 11.38 -9.66
CA ILE A 44 3.18 10.51 -8.72
C ILE A 44 1.82 10.09 -9.29
N LYS A 45 1.06 11.03 -9.89
CA LYS A 45 -0.21 10.70 -10.55
C LYS A 45 -0.03 9.67 -11.65
N ALA A 46 0.98 9.83 -12.51
CA ALA A 46 1.30 8.84 -13.53
C ALA A 46 1.54 7.44 -12.93
N GLN A 47 2.34 7.33 -11.87
CA GLN A 47 2.56 6.05 -11.17
C GLN A 47 1.28 5.46 -10.57
N ILE A 48 0.36 6.31 -10.08
CA ILE A 48 -0.94 5.86 -9.56
C ILE A 48 -1.82 5.32 -10.69
N ILE A 49 -1.90 6.02 -11.83
CA ILE A 49 -2.67 5.60 -13.00
C ILE A 49 -2.15 4.26 -13.53
N ASP A 50 -0.83 4.11 -13.62
CA ASP A 50 -0.19 2.85 -14.06
C ASP A 50 -0.54 1.68 -13.13
N ALA A 51 -0.62 1.91 -11.82
CA ALA A 51 -0.93 0.89 -10.82
C ALA A 51 -2.46 0.63 -10.67
N HIS A 52 -3.30 1.62 -10.96
CA HIS A 52 -4.75 1.59 -10.75
C HIS A 52 -5.45 2.21 -11.96
N PRO A 53 -5.68 1.46 -13.05
CA PRO A 53 -6.24 2.00 -14.30
C PRO A 53 -7.63 2.62 -14.17
N ALA A 54 -8.37 2.31 -13.10
CA ALA A 54 -9.66 2.93 -12.78
C ALA A 54 -9.54 4.40 -12.33
N LEU A 55 -8.33 4.85 -11.98
CA LEU A 55 -8.04 6.24 -11.65
C LEU A 55 -7.54 6.95 -12.89
N THR A 56 -8.35 7.84 -13.47
CA THR A 56 -7.92 8.70 -14.59
C THR A 56 -7.24 9.98 -14.10
N ASP A 57 -6.59 10.72 -15.00
CA ASP A 57 -5.96 11.99 -14.64
C ASP A 57 -6.99 13.02 -14.14
N GLU A 58 -8.18 13.05 -14.76
CA GLU A 58 -9.29 13.92 -14.35
C GLU A 58 -9.77 13.57 -12.93
N VAL A 59 -9.95 12.27 -12.63
CA VAL A 59 -10.32 11.80 -11.29
C VAL A 59 -9.24 12.19 -10.27
N LEU A 60 -7.96 12.02 -10.61
CA LEU A 60 -6.87 12.38 -9.71
C LEU A 60 -6.70 13.89 -9.54
N ASP A 61 -7.08 14.72 -10.51
CA ASP A 61 -7.13 16.17 -10.37
C ASP A 61 -8.19 16.62 -9.36
N GLU A 62 -9.32 15.94 -9.29
CA GLU A 62 -10.35 16.17 -8.27
C GLU A 62 -9.94 15.63 -6.89
N LEU A 63 -9.38 14.42 -6.84
CA LEU A 63 -9.05 13.73 -5.58
C LEU A 63 -7.75 14.22 -4.93
N LEU A 64 -6.78 14.63 -5.75
CA LEU A 64 -5.50 15.20 -5.35
C LEU A 64 -5.34 16.59 -5.98
N PRO A 65 -6.12 17.58 -5.50
CA PRO A 65 -6.07 18.94 -6.02
C PRO A 65 -4.70 19.58 -5.72
N LYS A 66 -4.36 20.65 -6.46
CA LYS A 66 -3.11 21.40 -6.27
C LYS A 66 -3.05 22.14 -4.92
N LYS A 67 -4.21 22.43 -4.33
CA LYS A 67 -4.36 23.13 -3.04
C LYS A 67 -5.43 22.42 -2.20
N PRO A 68 -5.18 22.14 -0.90
CA PRO A 68 -3.89 22.26 -0.22
C PRO A 68 -2.83 21.34 -0.85
N PRO A 69 -1.53 21.66 -0.74
CA PRO A 69 -0.48 20.87 -1.37
C PRO A 69 -0.46 19.45 -0.81
N LEU A 70 -0.08 18.49 -1.66
CA LEU A 70 0.23 17.15 -1.23
C LEU A 70 1.54 17.19 -0.42
N VAL A 71 1.57 16.51 0.72
CA VAL A 71 2.77 16.39 1.56
C VAL A 71 3.24 14.94 1.53
N GLN A 72 4.51 14.74 1.22
CA GLN A 72 5.17 13.44 1.29
C GLN A 72 5.89 13.33 2.64
N PHE A 73 5.66 12.22 3.34
CA PHE A 73 6.34 11.85 4.57
C PHE A 73 7.23 10.64 4.33
N LYS A 74 8.48 10.72 4.78
CA LYS A 74 9.38 9.58 4.85
C LYS A 74 9.17 8.85 6.16
N VAL A 75 8.73 7.60 6.06
CA VAL A 75 8.45 6.71 7.17
C VAL A 75 9.48 5.58 7.15
N GLY A 76 10.36 5.55 8.15
CA GLY A 76 11.46 4.61 8.20
C GLY A 76 12.34 4.60 6.93
N PRO A 77 13.00 3.46 6.61
CA PRO A 77 13.96 3.40 5.51
C PRO A 77 13.33 3.28 4.12
N HIS A 78 12.09 2.77 4.01
CA HIS A 78 11.57 2.23 2.76
C HIS A 78 10.10 2.58 2.47
N LEU A 79 9.49 3.49 3.21
CA LEU A 79 8.06 3.79 3.08
C LEU A 79 7.82 5.28 2.89
N MET A 80 7.19 5.65 1.79
CA MET A 80 6.69 6.99 1.51
C MET A 80 5.19 7.03 1.79
N LEU A 81 4.73 8.04 2.52
CA LEU A 81 3.31 8.29 2.76
C LEU A 81 2.93 9.64 2.16
N PHE A 82 1.85 9.67 1.36
CA PHE A 82 1.35 10.87 0.70
C PHE A 82 0.05 11.33 1.37
N CYS A 83 0.07 12.52 1.95
CA CYS A 83 -1.05 13.07 2.70
C CYS A 83 -1.57 14.35 2.06
N ARG A 84 -2.90 14.50 2.04
CA ARG A 84 -3.58 15.75 1.72
C ARG A 84 -4.00 16.39 3.04
N GLY A 85 -3.27 17.42 3.47
CA GLY A 85 -3.39 17.94 4.83
C GLY A 85 -3.06 16.85 5.85
N ALA A 86 -3.99 16.56 6.77
CA ALA A 86 -3.83 15.50 7.77
C ALA A 86 -4.29 14.10 7.29
N GLU A 87 -4.79 13.97 6.06
CA GLU A 87 -5.41 12.73 5.57
C GLU A 87 -4.43 11.91 4.69
N PRO A 88 -3.98 10.71 5.13
CA PRO A 88 -3.17 9.83 4.30
C PRO A 88 -3.99 9.26 3.14
N CYS A 89 -3.55 9.53 1.92
CA CYS A 89 -4.26 9.16 0.69
C CYS A 89 -3.61 7.96 0.01
N PHE A 90 -2.28 7.98 -0.14
CA PHE A 90 -1.51 6.95 -0.83
C PHE A 90 -0.21 6.65 -0.08
N PHE A 91 0.41 5.52 -0.37
CA PHE A 91 1.74 5.17 0.12
C PHE A 91 2.52 4.39 -0.93
N GLN A 92 3.84 4.38 -0.81
CA GLN A 92 4.73 3.61 -1.67
C GLN A 92 5.79 2.94 -0.80
N HIS A 93 5.97 1.62 -0.98
CA HIS A 93 7.02 0.87 -0.31
C HIS A 93 8.13 0.53 -1.31
N ARG A 94 9.35 0.99 -1.01
CA ARG A 94 10.53 0.91 -1.90
C ARG A 94 10.16 1.46 -3.30
N ASP A 95 10.54 0.72 -4.34
CA ASP A 95 10.24 1.02 -5.74
C ASP A 95 8.96 0.31 -6.21
N GLY A 96 8.08 -0.07 -5.28
CA GLY A 96 6.81 -0.71 -5.57
C GLY A 96 5.75 0.27 -6.11
N PRO A 97 4.55 -0.24 -6.44
CA PRO A 97 3.44 0.60 -6.87
C PRO A 97 3.00 1.56 -5.78
N VAL A 98 2.48 2.72 -6.18
CA VAL A 98 1.80 3.64 -5.27
C VAL A 98 0.42 3.07 -4.97
N LEU A 99 0.15 2.72 -3.72
CA LEU A 99 -1.10 2.09 -3.28
C LEU A 99 -1.97 3.08 -2.50
N PRO A 100 -3.31 3.02 -2.64
CA PRO A 100 -4.21 3.85 -1.86
C PRO A 100 -4.27 3.39 -0.40
N SER A 101 -4.57 4.31 0.52
CA SER A 101 -4.93 3.95 1.89
C SER A 101 -6.30 3.29 1.93
N LEU A 102 -6.54 2.42 2.92
CA LEU A 102 -7.85 1.76 3.07
C LEU A 102 -8.99 2.77 3.26
N LYS A 103 -8.73 3.88 3.97
CA LYS A 103 -9.69 4.97 4.14
C LYS A 103 -10.04 5.64 2.80
N PHE A 104 -9.06 5.80 1.91
CA PHE A 104 -9.29 6.35 0.57
C PHE A 104 -10.18 5.42 -0.27
N VAL A 105 -9.87 4.12 -0.29
CA VAL A 105 -10.67 3.11 -1.01
C VAL A 105 -12.11 3.10 -0.51
N HIS A 106 -12.33 3.09 0.80
CA HIS A 106 -13.69 3.10 1.38
C HIS A 106 -14.47 4.38 1.10
N LYS A 107 -13.79 5.52 0.91
CA LYS A 107 -14.44 6.80 0.61
C LYS A 107 -14.95 6.86 -0.82
N TYR A 108 -14.31 6.13 -1.74
CA TYR A 108 -14.64 6.14 -3.17
C TYR A 108 -14.88 4.72 -3.70
N PRO A 109 -15.93 4.03 -3.24
CA PRO A 109 -16.20 2.64 -3.61
C PRO A 109 -16.53 2.45 -5.10
N GLY A 110 -16.89 3.53 -5.81
CA GLY A 110 -17.13 3.50 -7.26
C GLY A 110 -15.86 3.56 -8.11
N LEU A 111 -14.70 3.81 -7.51
CA LEU A 111 -13.40 3.68 -8.18
C LEU A 111 -13.01 2.22 -8.05
N GLU A 112 -13.18 1.44 -9.11
CA GLU A 112 -13.02 -0.02 -9.12
C GLU A 112 -11.57 -0.45 -8.87
N PHE A 113 -11.13 -0.44 -7.62
CA PHE A 113 -9.84 -0.96 -7.22
C PHE A 113 -9.80 -2.48 -7.33
N THR A 114 -8.61 -3.03 -7.62
CA THR A 114 -8.39 -4.47 -7.60
C THR A 114 -8.79 -5.06 -6.25
N SER A 115 -9.85 -5.84 -6.25
CA SER A 115 -10.42 -6.47 -5.06
C SER A 115 -10.31 -7.99 -5.16
N VAL A 116 -10.08 -8.64 -4.02
CA VAL A 116 -10.18 -10.09 -3.87
C VAL A 116 -11.13 -10.43 -2.73
N THR A 117 -11.93 -11.48 -2.91
CA THR A 117 -12.82 -11.99 -1.86
C THR A 117 -12.11 -13.13 -1.14
N VAL A 118 -12.26 -13.18 0.18
CA VAL A 118 -11.70 -14.25 1.02
C VAL A 118 -12.78 -14.90 1.87
N ASP A 119 -12.51 -16.14 2.26
CA ASP A 119 -13.32 -16.87 3.23
C ASP A 119 -13.47 -16.12 4.55
N LYS A 120 -14.64 -16.27 5.19
CA LYS A 120 -14.90 -15.72 6.53
C LYS A 120 -13.85 -16.13 7.57
N GLY A 121 -13.32 -17.35 7.46
CA GLY A 121 -12.27 -17.86 8.35
C GLY A 121 -10.93 -17.13 8.21
N ALA A 122 -10.65 -16.49 7.08
CA ALA A 122 -9.41 -15.76 6.83
C ALA A 122 -9.39 -14.35 7.43
N ILE A 123 -10.57 -13.73 7.63
CA ILE A 123 -10.73 -12.36 8.11
C ILE A 123 -9.85 -12.01 9.33
N PRO A 124 -9.89 -12.75 10.46
CA PRO A 124 -9.10 -12.40 11.64
C PRO A 124 -7.59 -12.42 11.37
N PHE A 125 -7.13 -13.30 10.48
CA PHE A 125 -5.72 -13.38 10.11
C PHE A 125 -5.30 -12.24 9.19
N VAL A 126 -6.14 -11.88 8.22
CA VAL A 126 -5.91 -10.71 7.34
C VAL A 126 -5.85 -9.42 8.15
N LEU A 127 -6.79 -9.21 9.08
CA LEU A 127 -6.76 -8.07 10.00
C LEU A 127 -5.54 -8.07 10.92
N GLY A 128 -4.99 -9.25 11.24
CA GLY A 128 -3.72 -9.41 11.95
C GLY A 128 -2.46 -9.13 11.10
N GLY A 129 -2.62 -8.86 9.80
CA GLY A 129 -1.55 -8.60 8.84
C GLY A 129 -0.93 -9.85 8.23
N ALA A 130 -1.64 -10.99 8.23
CA ALA A 130 -1.20 -12.19 7.52
C ALA A 130 -1.45 -12.07 6.01
N HIS A 131 -0.63 -12.77 5.22
CA HIS A 131 -0.84 -12.91 3.78
C HIS A 131 -2.06 -13.81 3.49
N ILE A 132 -2.76 -13.50 2.41
CA ILE A 132 -3.83 -14.35 1.89
C ILE A 132 -3.18 -15.52 1.12
N MET A 133 -3.54 -16.74 1.48
CA MET A 133 -3.06 -17.96 0.82
C MET A 133 -4.05 -18.39 -0.26
N CYS A 134 -3.58 -19.00 -1.35
CA CYS A 134 -4.42 -19.39 -2.49
C CYS A 134 -5.71 -20.15 -2.12
N PRO A 135 -5.72 -21.11 -1.17
CA PRO A 135 -6.96 -21.79 -0.79
C PRO A 135 -8.05 -20.87 -0.24
N GLY A 136 -7.67 -19.73 0.34
CA GLY A 136 -8.62 -18.74 0.86
C GLY A 136 -9.20 -17.81 -0.21
N LEU A 137 -8.87 -18.01 -1.48
CA LEU A 137 -9.37 -17.24 -2.64
C LEU A 137 -10.30 -18.06 -3.55
N THR A 138 -10.47 -19.36 -3.30
CA THR A 138 -11.12 -20.30 -4.23
C THR A 138 -12.39 -20.94 -3.70
N ASN A 139 -12.81 -20.61 -2.47
CA ASN A 139 -14.03 -21.13 -1.85
C ASN A 139 -15.24 -20.22 -2.10
#